data_AF-A0A2V6I8U1-F1
#
_entry.id   AF-A0A2V6I8U1-F1
#
_cell.length_a   1.000
_cell.length_b   1.000
_cell.length_c   1.000
_cell.angle_alpha   90.00
_cell.angle_beta   90.00
_cell.angle_gamma   90.00
#
_symmetry.space_group_name_H-M   'P 1'
#
loop_
_entity.id
_entity.type
_entity.pdbx_description
1 polymer ?
#
loop_
_entity_poly.entity_id
_entity_poly.type
_entity_poly.pdbx_seq_one_letter_code
_entity_poly.pdbx_strand_id
1 'polypeptide(L)' 'MHADQTIQSVQQTLKDQGFYYGNVTGEKSAETTAAIRRYQIRNGLQVTGDINPETLQSLNMSSSSVSSAQPAGKSAAT' A
#
# COMPACT_ATOMS: atom_id res chain seq x y z
N MET A 1 10.71 -13.64 13.28
CA MET A 1 10.14 -13.68 11.91
C MET A 1 8.84 -12.90 11.98
N HIS A 2 8.76 -11.71 11.36
CA HIS A 2 7.65 -10.74 11.52
C HIS A 2 7.12 -10.20 10.18
N ALA A 3 7.65 -10.66 9.04
CA ALA A 3 7.28 -10.14 7.72
C ALA A 3 5.87 -10.58 7.31
N ASP A 4 5.43 -11.76 7.74
CA ASP A 4 4.16 -12.36 7.33
C ASP A 4 2.96 -11.58 7.86
N GLN A 5 3.05 -11.04 9.09
CA GLN A 5 1.96 -10.30 9.73
C GLN A 5 1.72 -8.92 9.09
N THR A 6 2.79 -8.27 8.61
CA THR A 6 2.66 -7.04 7.81
C THR A 6 1.97 -7.33 6.48
N ILE A 7 2.32 -8.42 5.79
CA ILE A 7 1.67 -8.80 4.54
C ILE A 7 0.20 -9.13 4.77
N GLN A 8 -0.13 -9.86 5.84
CA GLN A 8 -1.52 -10.14 6.20
C GLN A 8 -2.32 -8.85 6.43
N SER A 9 -1.73 -7.90 7.16
CA SER A 9 -2.38 -6.63 7.44
C SER A 9 -2.61 -5.82 6.15
N VAL A 10 -1.61 -5.76 5.27
CA VAL A 10 -1.73 -5.11 3.95
C VAL A 10 -2.81 -5.79 3.10
N GLN A 11 -2.80 -7.12 3.00
CA GLN A 11 -3.81 -7.87 2.25
C GLN A 11 -5.22 -7.62 2.80
N GLN A 12 -5.38 -7.59 4.12
CA GLN A 12 -6.65 -7.30 4.77
C GLN A 12 -7.14 -5.88 4.43
N THR A 13 -6.28 -4.87 4.53
CA THR A 13 -6.64 -3.49 4.18
C THR A 13 -6.95 -3.34 2.69
N LEU A 14 -6.16 -3.96 1.82
CA LEU A 14 -6.41 -3.96 0.38
C LEU A 14 -7.75 -4.65 0.05
N LYS A 15 -8.13 -5.68 0.81
CA LYS A 15 -9.40 -6.37 0.65
C LYS A 15 -10.57 -5.50 1.10
N ASP A 16 -10.44 -4.86 2.24
CA ASP A 16 -11.44 -3.94 2.79
C ASP A 16 -11.72 -2.77 1.83
N GLN A 17 -10.68 -2.27 1.15
CA GLN A 17 -10.80 -1.23 0.13
C GLN A 17 -11.21 -1.75 -1.27
N GLY A 18 -11.42 -3.06 -1.45
CA GLY A 18 -11.86 -3.66 -2.71
C GLY A 18 -10.77 -3.81 -3.79
N PHE A 19 -9.50 -3.75 -3.42
CA PHE A 19 -8.37 -3.99 -4.34
C PHE A 19 -7.91 -5.44 -4.37
N TYR A 20 -8.04 -6.15 -3.25
CA TYR A 20 -7.64 -7.55 -3.09
C TYR A 20 -8.85 -8.47 -2.97
N TYR A 21 -8.87 -9.55 -3.75
CA TYR A 21 -9.99 -10.50 -3.81
C TYR A 21 -9.59 -11.90 -3.30
N GLY A 22 -8.31 -12.12 -3.05
CA GLY A 22 -7.78 -13.39 -2.57
C GLY A 22 -7.93 -13.59 -1.05
N ASN A 23 -7.26 -14.64 -0.57
CA ASN A 23 -7.19 -14.97 0.84
C ASN A 23 -6.03 -14.24 1.52
N VAL A 24 -6.27 -13.74 2.73
CA VAL A 24 -5.23 -13.12 3.56
C VAL A 24 -4.35 -14.23 4.14
N THR A 25 -3.39 -14.72 3.34
CA THR A 25 -2.47 -15.79 3.74
C THR A 25 -1.23 -15.24 4.43
N GLY A 26 -0.89 -13.97 4.21
CA GLY A 26 0.41 -13.40 4.61
C GLY A 26 1.50 -13.64 3.59
N GLU A 27 1.15 -14.19 2.43
CA GLU A 27 2.11 -14.48 1.37
C GLU A 27 1.95 -13.50 0.21
N LYS A 28 3.09 -13.04 -0.29
CA LYS A 28 3.18 -12.24 -1.51
C LYS A 28 2.98 -13.15 -2.73
N SER A 29 1.78 -13.16 -3.28
CA SER A 29 1.41 -13.85 -4.53
C SER A 29 1.17 -12.84 -5.65
N ALA A 30 0.99 -13.33 -6.89
CA ALA A 30 0.67 -12.49 -8.04
C ALA A 30 -0.62 -11.66 -7.83
N GLU A 31 -1.59 -12.19 -7.09
CA GLU A 31 -2.80 -11.46 -6.71
C GLU A 31 -2.50 -10.33 -5.72
N THR A 32 -1.63 -10.58 -4.72
CA THR A 32 -1.18 -9.56 -3.77
C THR A 32 -0.47 -8.43 -4.52
N THR A 33 0.45 -8.76 -5.43
CA THR A 33 1.14 -7.79 -6.29
C THR A 33 0.15 -7.00 -7.15
N ALA A 34 -0.83 -7.66 -7.77
CA ALA A 34 -1.85 -6.98 -8.57
C ALA A 34 -2.70 -6.01 -7.74
N ALA A 35 -3.10 -6.40 -6.53
CA ALA A 35 -3.84 -5.53 -5.62
C ALA A 35 -3.01 -4.33 -5.17
N ILE A 36 -1.72 -4.53 -4.86
CA ILE A 36 -0.79 -3.45 -4.52
C ILE A 36 -0.66 -2.47 -5.69
N ARG A 37 -0.49 -2.96 -6.93
CA ARG A 37 -0.42 -2.09 -8.11
C ARG A 37 -1.68 -1.25 -8.27
N ARG A 38 -2.86 -1.84 -8.12
CA ARG A 38 -4.14 -1.12 -8.20
C ARG A 38 -4.24 -0.05 -7.13
N TYR A 39 -3.82 -0.37 -5.90
CA TYR A 39 -3.77 0.58 -4.81
C TYR A 39 -2.80 1.73 -5.10
N GLN A 40 -1.58 1.43 -5.55
CA GLN A 40 -0.57 2.43 -5.89
C GLN A 40 -1.08 3.36 -7.01
N ILE A 41 -1.67 2.82 -8.07
CA ILE A 41 -2.28 3.60 -9.15
C ILE A 41 -3.37 4.53 -8.60
N ARG A 42 -4.28 4.01 -7.76
CA ARG A 42 -5.40 4.78 -7.22
C ARG A 42 -4.96 5.88 -6.24
N ASN A 43 -3.88 5.66 -5.49
CA ASN A 43 -3.35 6.62 -4.53
C ASN A 43 -2.27 7.54 -5.13
N GLY A 44 -1.92 7.37 -6.42
CA GLY A 44 -0.89 8.17 -7.08
C GLY A 44 0.53 7.86 -6.61
N LEU A 45 0.76 6.66 -6.07
CA LEU A 45 2.07 6.18 -5.62
C LEU A 45 2.85 5.55 -6.78
N GLN A 46 4.13 5.32 -6.55
CA GLN A 46 4.95 4.59 -7.52
C GLN A 46 4.47 3.14 -7.67
N VAL A 47 4.09 2.75 -8.91
CA VAL A 47 3.51 1.44 -9.23
C VAL A 47 4.60 0.38 -9.35
N THR A 48 5.11 -0.09 -8.22
CA THR A 48 6.09 -1.19 -8.15
C THR A 48 5.39 -2.55 -8.16
N GLY A 49 4.23 -2.65 -7.50
CA GLY A 49 3.58 -3.91 -7.15
C GLY A 49 4.19 -4.63 -5.95
N ASP A 50 5.12 -3.97 -5.27
CA ASP A 50 5.73 -4.45 -4.03
C ASP A 50 5.28 -3.63 -2.85
N ILE A 51 5.26 -4.27 -1.67
CA ILE A 51 5.02 -3.60 -0.40
C ILE A 51 6.28 -2.80 -0.05
N ASN A 52 6.37 -1.59 -0.60
CA ASN A 52 7.43 -0.63 -0.33
C ASN A 52 7.04 0.27 0.86
N PRO A 53 8.01 0.95 1.50
CA PRO A 53 7.72 1.86 2.61
C PRO A 53 6.68 2.93 2.27
N GLU A 54 6.68 3.45 1.03
CA GLU A 54 5.68 4.43 0.57
C GLU A 54 4.25 3.86 0.62
N THR A 55 4.04 2.61 0.20
CA THR A 55 2.75 1.92 0.30
C THR A 55 2.38 1.66 1.76
N LEU A 56 3.33 1.24 2.60
CA LEU A 56 3.09 1.00 4.03
C LEU A 56 2.73 2.30 4.78
N GLN A 57 3.36 3.42 4.43
CA GLN A 57 3.04 4.74 4.96
C GLN A 57 1.64 5.20 4.53
N SER A 58 1.28 5.01 3.24
CA SER A 58 -0.04 5.32 2.73
C SER A 58 -1.15 4.47 3.36
N LEU A 59 -0.83 3.22 3.73
CA LEU A 59 -1.72 2.32 4.48
C LEU A 59 -1.73 2.62 5.99
N ASN A 60 -0.99 3.64 6.44
CA ASN A 60 -0.85 4.04 7.84
C ASN A 60 -0.35 2.89 8.75
N MET A 61 0.41 1.95 8.18
CA MET A 61 0.98 0.79 8.87
C MET A 61 2.42 1.01 9.34
N SER A 62 3.02 2.15 8.98
CA SER A 62 4.16 2.70 9.68
C SER A 62 3.66 3.27 11.01
N SER A 63 3.88 2.53 12.11
CA SER A 63 3.59 2.90 13.50
C SER A 63 3.41 4.41 13.68
N SER A 64 2.18 4.80 14.02
CA SER A 64 1.75 6.17 14.28
C SER A 64 2.80 7.01 15.01
N SER A 65 2.83 8.29 14.63
CA SER A 65 3.50 9.44 15.29
C SER A 65 4.85 9.81 14.67
N VAL A 66 4.85 10.57 13.57
CA VAL A 66 5.18 12.02 13.58
C VAL A 66 5.10 12.58 12.14
N SER A 67 4.59 13.81 12.06
CA SER A 67 4.81 14.77 10.97
C SER A 67 4.06 14.58 9.64
N SER A 68 2.88 15.19 9.61
CA SER A 68 2.56 16.25 8.65
C SER A 68 3.67 16.62 7.65
N ALA A 69 3.56 16.15 6.40
CA ALA A 69 4.14 16.78 5.22
C ALA A 69 3.47 16.23 3.93
N GLN A 70 2.20 16.55 3.74
CA GLN A 70 1.72 16.88 2.39
C GLN A 70 2.25 18.29 2.06
N PRO A 71 2.61 18.71 0.82
CA PRO A 71 2.47 18.06 -0.50
C PRO A 71 3.74 18.09 -1.39
N ALA A 72 3.97 17.09 -2.23
CA ALA A 72 4.85 17.23 -3.40
C ALA A 72 4.03 17.56 -4.66
N GLY A 73 3.82 18.87 -4.85
CA GLY A 73 3.85 19.57 -6.14
C GLY A 73 3.10 19.01 -7.35
N LYS A 74 1.90 19.54 -7.59
CA LYS A 74 1.46 19.93 -8.94
C LYS A 74 0.84 21.33 -8.92
N SER A 75 1.69 22.34 -8.71
CA SER A 75 1.45 23.68 -9.30
C SER A 75 1.67 23.50 -10.81
N ALA A 76 0.64 23.50 -11.65
CA ALA A 76 -0.06 24.67 -12.18
C ALA A 76 0.85 25.57 -13.05
N ALA A 77 0.56 25.52 -14.37
CA ALA A 77 0.72 26.55 -15.40
C ALA A 77 2.12 27.05 -15.81
N THR A 78 2.43 26.86 -17.10
CA THR A 78 2.99 27.90 -17.99
C THR A 78 2.26 27.85 -19.32
#